data_AF-A0A699YYQ1-F1
#
_entry.id   AF-A0A699YYQ1-F1
#
_cell.length_a   1.000
_cell.length_b   1.000
_cell.length_c   1.000
_cell.angle_alpha   90.00
_cell.angle_beta   90.00
_cell.angle_gamma   90.00
#
_symmetry.space_group_name_H-M   'P 1'
#
loop_
_entity.id
_entity.type
_entity.pdbx_description
1 polymer ?
#
loop_
_entity_poly.entity_id
_entity_poly.type
_entity_poly.pdbx_seq_one_letter_code
_entity_poly.pdbx_strand_id
1 'polypeptide(L)'
;MGKESDTDARSKANRPSFGKRLVRALMFWKPADVTDAQGNTISAAAASLTKRRLHQSSKAVLWLVWPFIFWALFVVVINSLGFVQLASVTSPIATSNIAQFVKFRAKSVMFLSQRLVSSYFLNMDVDGVVVVPTYPVNGTRPIDKEAYRSILRLELEALKKEYSAMLYGRESPLVAGDNTPHFQLATQGVMFSQGADILYNLKGCIALNPKDCLSDSDAFFSVGASLQALNSRPMVAAADLQQPSYCALIIPCYMTRIPNTDPGWLVGILVAQYVDNGLDQAMKQLLYAAESLLVQEDDALDLDNEAFRFIFTCGNSDVTGGLTLLNDRYNSYVQGVYQQAVVLHIITFVVCCLVCVAFLLLILQPYTTGMVAESRRIAELLSHLPPEMDVEALVTGKSITSQTSASIHHMAHTLACMRDTSALIAKAGTDDPQIAIAAAVTAKEEAAAAAREAREANKSGKGRRASLDGPPAPMALTRHGSVLAVAPA
;
A
#
# COMPACT_ATOMS: atom_id res chain seq x y z
N MET A 1 -59.77 -3.81 -14.17
CA MET A 1 -59.34 -2.41 -13.95
C MET A 1 -57.83 -2.44 -13.72
N GLY A 2 -56.94 -1.85 -14.51
CA GLY A 2 -57.04 -1.06 -15.73
C GLY A 2 -55.87 -1.40 -16.66
N LYS A 3 -56.11 -1.17 -17.96
CA LYS A 3 -55.16 -1.23 -19.09
C LYS A 3 -54.23 0.00 -19.07
N GLU A 4 -53.32 0.04 -20.04
CA GLU A 4 -52.56 1.21 -20.55
C GLU A 4 -51.15 1.32 -19.93
N SER A 5 -50.03 1.33 -20.67
CA SER A 5 -49.77 1.84 -22.01
C SER A 5 -48.55 1.12 -22.63
N ASP A 6 -48.76 0.51 -23.80
CA ASP A 6 -47.74 0.03 -24.73
C ASP A 6 -47.46 1.14 -25.75
N THR A 7 -46.38 1.90 -25.59
CA THR A 7 -45.82 2.75 -26.66
C THR A 7 -44.45 3.27 -26.26
N ASP A 8 -43.37 2.55 -26.59
CA ASP A 8 -42.04 3.16 -26.87
C ASP A 8 -41.00 2.18 -27.46
N ALA A 9 -41.44 1.28 -28.35
CA ALA A 9 -40.58 0.27 -28.96
C ALA A 9 -40.10 0.61 -30.39
N ARG A 10 -39.83 1.89 -30.72
CA ARG A 10 -39.40 2.24 -32.10
C ARG A 10 -38.49 3.47 -32.22
N SER A 11 -37.32 3.45 -31.55
CA SER A 11 -36.27 4.48 -31.77
C SER A 11 -34.82 4.01 -31.52
N LYS A 12 -34.56 2.70 -31.43
CA LYS A 12 -33.22 2.15 -31.13
C LYS A 12 -32.47 1.54 -32.33
N ALA A 13 -32.77 1.97 -33.55
CA ALA A 13 -32.01 1.55 -34.72
C ALA A 13 -31.02 2.65 -35.13
N ASN A 14 -29.72 2.33 -35.19
CA ASN A 14 -28.62 3.15 -35.70
C ASN A 14 -28.03 4.26 -34.82
N ARG A 15 -27.73 3.97 -33.53
CA ARG A 15 -26.54 4.62 -32.94
C ARG A 15 -25.30 3.86 -33.40
N PRO A 16 -24.42 4.46 -34.25
CA PRO A 16 -23.17 3.82 -34.61
C PRO A 16 -22.37 3.59 -33.32
N SER A 17 -21.90 2.35 -33.13
CA SER A 17 -21.10 1.98 -31.96
C SER A 17 -19.98 2.99 -31.74
N PHE A 18 -19.63 3.23 -30.48
CA PHE A 18 -18.61 4.21 -30.09
C PHE A 18 -17.31 4.00 -30.89
N GLY A 19 -16.95 2.74 -31.18
CA GLY A 19 -15.84 2.38 -32.07
C GLY A 19 -15.96 2.96 -33.49
N LYS A 20 -17.13 2.95 -34.14
CA LYS A 20 -17.33 3.57 -35.46
C LYS A 20 -17.21 5.09 -35.43
N ARG A 21 -17.56 5.73 -34.31
CA ARG A 21 -17.37 7.18 -34.13
C ARG A 21 -15.90 7.53 -33.93
N LEU A 22 -15.18 6.75 -33.13
CA LEU A 22 -13.75 6.94 -32.90
C LEU A 22 -12.92 6.71 -34.17
N VAL A 23 -13.24 5.65 -34.93
CA VAL A 23 -12.63 5.39 -36.25
C VAL A 23 -12.93 6.52 -37.23
N ARG A 24 -14.16 7.06 -37.25
CA ARG A 24 -14.52 8.18 -38.13
C ARG A 24 -13.87 9.51 -37.70
N ALA A 25 -13.65 9.71 -36.40
CA ALA A 25 -12.92 10.87 -35.86
C ALA A 25 -11.41 10.77 -36.13
N LEU A 26 -10.83 9.57 -36.14
CA LEU A 26 -9.43 9.33 -36.49
C LEU A 26 -9.19 9.36 -38.02
N MET A 27 -10.22 9.13 -38.84
CA MET A 27 -10.18 9.32 -40.30
C MET A 27 -10.38 10.79 -40.70
N PHE A 28 -9.66 11.72 -40.05
CA PHE A 28 -9.68 13.17 -40.37
C PHE A 28 -9.11 13.50 -41.78
N TRP A 29 -8.72 12.48 -42.55
CA TRP A 29 -8.12 12.59 -43.88
C TRP A 29 -9.13 12.47 -45.02
N LYS A 30 -10.44 12.57 -44.77
CA LYS A 30 -11.41 12.66 -45.86
C LYS A 30 -11.30 14.06 -46.46
N PRO A 31 -10.81 14.24 -47.70
CA PRO A 31 -10.72 15.56 -48.30
C PRO A 31 -12.14 16.17 -48.33
N ALA A 32 -12.29 17.34 -47.75
CA ALA A 32 -13.52 18.11 -47.88
C ALA A 32 -13.72 18.42 -49.37
N ASP A 33 -14.94 18.23 -49.87
CA ASP A 33 -15.28 18.61 -51.23
C ASP A 33 -15.02 20.10 -51.40
N VAL A 34 -14.03 20.44 -52.22
CA VAL A 34 -13.66 21.83 -52.49
C VAL A 34 -14.70 22.40 -53.44
N THR A 35 -15.62 23.20 -52.90
CA THR A 35 -16.50 24.08 -53.68
C THR A 35 -15.73 25.33 -54.09
N ASP A 36 -15.84 25.73 -55.34
CA ASP A 36 -15.27 27.00 -55.79
C ASP A 36 -16.02 28.21 -55.18
N ALA A 37 -15.48 29.41 -55.37
CA ALA A 37 -16.05 30.66 -54.87
C ALA A 37 -17.44 30.99 -55.46
N GLN A 38 -17.91 30.21 -56.43
CA GLN A 38 -19.22 30.35 -57.08
C GLN A 38 -20.22 29.26 -56.65
N GLY A 39 -19.84 28.41 -55.69
CA GLY A 39 -20.72 27.39 -55.11
C GLY A 39 -20.97 26.20 -56.03
N ASN A 40 -20.21 26.07 -57.11
CA ASN A 40 -20.35 24.96 -58.04
C ASN A 40 -19.45 23.80 -57.59
N THR A 41 -20.05 22.63 -57.46
CA THR A 41 -19.34 21.38 -57.20
C THR A 41 -18.65 20.96 -58.49
N ILE A 42 -17.35 21.25 -58.61
CA ILE A 42 -16.56 20.82 -59.77
C ILE A 42 -16.55 19.29 -59.81
N SER A 43 -17.30 18.72 -60.75
CA SER A 43 -17.39 17.27 -60.93
C SER A 43 -16.00 16.70 -61.22
N ALA A 44 -15.53 15.81 -60.33
CA ALA A 44 -14.19 15.23 -60.33
C ALA A 44 -13.80 14.46 -61.63
N ALA A 45 -14.76 14.29 -62.55
CA ALA A 45 -14.58 13.64 -63.84
C ALA A 45 -13.75 14.47 -64.84
N ALA A 46 -13.87 15.80 -64.84
CA ALA A 46 -13.17 16.65 -65.81
C ALA A 46 -11.66 16.84 -65.49
N ALA A 47 -11.26 16.67 -64.23
CA ALA A 47 -9.86 16.73 -63.81
C ALA A 47 -9.10 15.38 -63.98
N SER A 48 -9.65 14.42 -64.72
CA SER A 48 -9.15 13.03 -64.73
C SER A 48 -8.18 12.66 -65.86
N LEU A 49 -8.00 13.50 -66.89
CA LEU A 49 -7.27 13.10 -68.10
C LEU A 49 -5.73 13.14 -68.02
N THR A 50 -5.14 13.63 -66.93
CA THR A 50 -3.70 13.50 -66.62
C THR A 50 -3.47 13.07 -65.16
N LYS A 51 -4.45 12.39 -64.56
CA LYS A 51 -4.49 12.15 -63.11
C LYS A 51 -3.63 10.94 -62.73
N ARG A 52 -2.31 11.14 -62.64
CA ARG A 52 -1.42 10.25 -61.88
C ARG A 52 -1.98 10.15 -60.46
N ARG A 53 -2.72 9.07 -60.16
CA ARG A 53 -3.22 8.79 -58.82
C ARG A 53 -2.03 8.41 -57.95
N LEU A 54 -1.76 9.21 -56.94
CA LEU A 54 -0.86 8.81 -55.86
C LEU A 54 -1.50 7.60 -55.17
N HIS A 55 -0.90 6.42 -55.31
CA HIS A 55 -1.32 5.26 -54.57
C HIS A 55 -0.91 5.48 -53.11
N GLN A 56 -1.87 5.85 -52.26
CA GLN A 56 -1.63 6.04 -50.85
C GLN A 56 -1.30 4.68 -50.23
N SER A 57 -0.02 4.42 -49.96
CA SER A 57 0.43 3.16 -49.38
C SER A 57 0.16 3.17 -47.87
N SER A 58 -1.04 2.75 -47.49
CA SER A 58 -1.41 2.57 -46.07
C SER A 58 -0.58 1.48 -45.39
N LYS A 59 -0.02 0.54 -46.14
CA LYS A 59 0.85 -0.53 -45.64
C LYS A 59 2.14 0.02 -45.04
N ALA A 60 2.76 1.03 -45.67
CA ALA A 60 3.99 1.63 -45.17
C ALA A 60 3.77 2.34 -43.83
N VAL A 61 2.65 3.05 -43.69
CA VAL A 61 2.27 3.72 -42.44
C VAL A 61 2.01 2.70 -41.34
N LEU A 62 1.26 1.63 -41.62
CA LEU A 62 0.99 0.57 -40.64
C LEU A 62 2.28 -0.10 -40.17
N TRP A 63 3.22 -0.36 -41.09
CA TRP A 63 4.51 -0.97 -40.78
C TRP A 63 5.37 -0.07 -39.89
N LEU A 64 5.29 1.25 -40.07
CA LEU A 64 6.00 2.23 -39.27
C LEU A 64 5.41 2.38 -37.86
N VAL A 65 4.10 2.13 -37.69
CA VAL A 65 3.40 2.22 -36.39
C VAL A 65 3.51 0.92 -35.58
N TRP A 66 3.71 -0.22 -36.22
CA TRP A 66 3.73 -1.53 -35.56
C TRP A 66 4.70 -1.65 -34.35
N PRO A 67 5.95 -1.14 -34.41
CA PRO A 67 6.88 -1.19 -33.28
C PRO A 67 6.35 -0.43 -32.05
N PHE A 68 5.66 0.69 -32.25
CA PHE A 68 5.05 1.45 -31.15
C PHE A 68 3.91 0.69 -30.47
N ILE A 69 3.08 0.00 -31.26
CA ILE A 69 1.99 -0.82 -30.71
C ILE A 69 2.57 -2.00 -29.92
N PHE A 70 3.56 -2.68 -30.49
CA PHE A 70 4.24 -3.79 -29.82
C PHE A 70 4.91 -3.32 -28.52
N TRP A 71 5.62 -2.19 -28.55
CA TRP A 71 6.25 -1.58 -27.40
C TRP A 71 5.23 -1.19 -26.31
N ALA A 72 4.12 -0.54 -26.69
CA ALA A 72 3.07 -0.18 -25.76
C ALA A 72 2.45 -1.41 -25.07
N LEU A 73 2.19 -2.49 -25.82
CA LEU A 73 1.68 -3.74 -25.27
C LEU A 73 2.69 -4.37 -24.30
N PHE A 74 3.97 -4.37 -24.67
CA PHE A 74 5.05 -4.88 -23.83
C PHE A 74 5.16 -4.14 -22.48
N VAL A 75 5.10 -2.81 -22.49
CA VAL A 75 5.08 -1.98 -21.28
C VAL A 75 3.86 -2.28 -20.41
N VAL A 76 2.68 -2.47 -21.00
CA VAL A 76 1.45 -2.84 -20.26
C VAL A 76 1.62 -4.20 -19.57
N VAL A 77 2.20 -5.19 -20.24
CA VAL A 77 2.44 -6.53 -19.67
C VAL A 77 3.45 -6.46 -18.52
N ILE A 78 4.54 -5.71 -18.66
CA ILE A 78 5.52 -5.57 -17.58
C ILE A 78 4.90 -4.86 -16.38
N ASN A 79 4.19 -3.75 -16.61
CA ASN A 79 3.56 -3.00 -15.52
C ASN A 79 2.46 -3.82 -14.82
N SER A 80 1.71 -4.66 -15.55
CA SER A 80 0.73 -5.55 -14.93
C SER A 80 1.39 -6.65 -14.10
N LEU A 81 2.50 -7.22 -14.55
CA LEU A 81 3.30 -8.16 -13.75
C LEU A 81 3.89 -7.49 -12.49
N GLY A 82 4.43 -6.28 -12.64
CA GLY A 82 4.92 -5.49 -11.52
C GLY A 82 3.81 -5.17 -10.51
N PHE A 83 2.61 -4.83 -10.99
CA PHE A 83 1.45 -4.60 -10.14
C PHE A 83 1.03 -5.84 -9.36
N VAL A 84 0.99 -7.01 -10.00
CA VAL A 84 0.66 -8.29 -9.32
C VAL A 84 1.70 -8.64 -8.26
N GLN A 85 2.99 -8.37 -8.53
CA GLN A 85 4.06 -8.55 -7.54
C GLN A 85 3.96 -7.55 -6.39
N LEU A 86 3.68 -6.27 -6.67
CA LEU A 86 3.49 -5.24 -5.63
C LEU A 86 2.28 -5.54 -4.74
N ALA A 87 1.21 -6.08 -5.32
CA ALA A 87 0.00 -6.46 -4.59
C ALA A 87 0.27 -7.57 -3.57
N SER A 88 1.24 -8.46 -3.81
CA SER A 88 1.58 -9.53 -2.85
C SER A 88 2.46 -9.05 -1.69
N VAL A 89 3.04 -7.85 -1.73
CA VAL A 89 3.92 -7.30 -0.68
C VAL A 89 3.15 -6.58 0.43
N THR A 90 1.95 -6.08 0.13
CA THR A 90 1.17 -5.27 1.08
C THR A 90 0.83 -6.02 2.37
N SER A 91 0.47 -7.30 2.25
CA SER A 91 0.10 -8.16 3.38
C SER A 91 1.30 -8.46 4.31
N PRO A 92 2.46 -8.93 3.81
CA PRO A 92 3.67 -9.07 4.63
C PRO A 92 4.11 -7.80 5.37
N ILE A 93 3.98 -6.62 4.76
CA ILE A 93 4.32 -5.34 5.40
C ILE A 93 3.39 -5.06 6.57
N ALA A 94 2.08 -5.23 6.37
CA ALA A 94 1.09 -5.05 7.44
C ALA A 94 1.34 -6.03 8.60
N THR A 95 1.58 -7.31 8.30
CA THR A 95 1.89 -8.33 9.31
C THR A 95 3.19 -8.02 10.05
N SER A 96 4.21 -7.49 9.36
CA SER A 96 5.46 -7.03 9.99
C SER A 96 5.22 -5.87 10.96
N ASN A 97 4.37 -4.91 10.60
CA ASN A 97 4.01 -3.81 11.50
C ASN A 97 3.28 -4.35 12.75
N ILE A 98 2.31 -5.25 12.58
CA ILE A 98 1.62 -5.91 13.71
C ILE A 98 2.64 -6.62 14.61
N ALA A 99 3.61 -7.35 14.05
CA ALA A 99 4.64 -8.02 14.85
C ALA A 99 5.47 -7.04 15.70
N GLN A 100 5.76 -5.85 15.18
CA GLN A 100 6.42 -4.79 15.96
C GLN A 100 5.53 -4.26 17.08
N PHE A 101 4.23 -4.07 16.82
CA PHE A 101 3.28 -3.70 17.88
C PHE A 101 3.16 -4.77 18.95
N VAL A 102 3.12 -6.06 18.59
CA VAL A 102 3.16 -7.18 19.54
C VAL A 102 4.42 -7.10 20.40
N LYS A 103 5.60 -6.89 19.79
CA LYS A 103 6.86 -6.70 20.52
C LYS A 103 6.82 -5.52 21.49
N PHE A 104 6.28 -4.38 21.05
CA PHE A 104 6.13 -3.21 21.91
C PHE A 104 5.17 -3.51 23.08
N ARG A 105 3.98 -4.06 22.80
CA ARG A 105 2.96 -4.38 23.80
C ARG A 105 3.42 -5.45 24.79
N ALA A 106 4.14 -6.47 24.32
CA ALA A 106 4.74 -7.48 25.19
C ALA A 106 5.71 -6.82 26.17
N LYS A 107 6.57 -5.91 25.70
CA LYS A 107 7.46 -5.13 26.57
C LYS A 107 6.71 -4.23 27.54
N SER A 108 5.63 -3.59 27.11
CA SER A 108 4.77 -2.79 27.99
C SER A 108 4.15 -3.64 29.10
N VAL A 109 3.62 -4.83 28.77
CA VAL A 109 3.08 -5.79 29.75
C VAL A 109 4.17 -6.22 30.73
N MET A 110 5.35 -6.62 30.24
CA MET A 110 6.48 -7.01 31.10
C MET A 110 6.91 -5.88 32.05
N PHE A 111 7.02 -4.66 31.54
CA PHE A 111 7.38 -3.48 32.32
C PHE A 111 6.30 -3.14 33.36
N LEU A 112 5.03 -3.21 33.00
CA LEU A 112 3.91 -2.95 33.91
C LEU A 112 3.82 -4.02 35.00
N SER A 113 4.06 -5.29 34.68
CA SER A 113 4.17 -6.36 35.67
C SER A 113 5.31 -6.10 36.66
N GLN A 114 6.47 -5.64 36.19
CA GLN A 114 7.58 -5.23 37.07
C GLN A 114 7.22 -4.04 37.95
N ARG A 115 6.52 -3.04 37.42
CA ARG A 115 6.04 -1.89 38.18
C ARG A 115 5.01 -2.28 39.23
N LEU A 116 4.11 -3.21 38.89
CA LEU A 116 3.12 -3.74 39.82
C LEU A 116 3.83 -4.42 41.00
N VAL A 117 4.70 -5.41 40.77
CA VAL A 117 5.43 -6.11 41.85
C VAL A 117 6.36 -5.17 42.63
N SER A 118 7.06 -4.26 41.95
CA SER A 118 7.92 -3.27 42.64
C SER A 118 7.13 -2.33 43.56
N SER A 119 5.87 -1.99 43.21
CA SER A 119 5.00 -1.17 44.05
C SER A 119 4.55 -1.88 45.33
N TYR A 120 4.58 -3.21 45.36
CA TYR A 120 4.34 -4.00 46.59
C TYR A 120 5.56 -3.94 47.50
N PHE A 121 6.75 -4.16 46.96
CA PHE A 121 7.98 -4.18 47.76
C PHE A 121 8.25 -2.85 48.48
N LEU A 122 8.01 -1.72 47.81
CA LEU A 122 8.21 -0.38 48.41
C LEU A 122 7.16 -0.02 49.48
N ASN A 123 6.07 -0.78 49.59
CA ASN A 123 5.04 -0.59 50.61
C ASN A 123 5.18 -1.56 51.80
N MET A 124 6.18 -2.45 51.79
CA MET A 124 6.48 -3.26 52.97
C MET A 124 7.13 -2.36 54.03
N ASP A 125 6.32 -2.03 55.02
CA ASP A 125 6.68 -1.27 56.22
C ASP A 125 7.68 -2.08 57.06
N VAL A 126 8.97 -1.97 56.73
CA VAL A 126 10.05 -2.48 57.57
C VAL A 126 10.07 -1.60 58.83
N ASP A 127 9.50 -2.13 59.92
CA ASP A 127 9.54 -1.62 61.30
C ASP A 127 8.70 -0.38 61.67
N GLY A 128 7.59 -0.11 60.97
CA GLY A 128 6.67 0.97 61.36
C GLY A 128 7.17 2.37 61.04
N VAL A 129 8.19 2.47 60.20
CA VAL A 129 8.64 3.72 59.59
C VAL A 129 8.20 3.66 58.13
N VAL A 130 6.99 4.16 57.89
CA VAL A 130 6.48 4.38 56.54
C VAL A 130 7.40 5.38 55.84
N VAL A 131 8.43 4.88 55.16
CA VAL A 131 9.25 5.68 54.24
C VAL A 131 8.43 5.85 52.98
N VAL A 132 7.37 6.68 53.07
CA VAL A 132 6.78 7.29 51.89
C VAL A 132 7.94 8.04 51.22
N PRO A 133 8.31 7.76 49.95
CA PRO A 133 9.25 8.61 49.25
C PRO A 133 8.64 10.02 49.18
N THR A 134 9.12 10.90 50.06
CA THR A 134 8.62 12.26 50.32
C THR A 134 9.08 13.26 49.26
N TYR A 135 9.13 12.86 48.00
CA TYR A 135 9.28 13.80 46.91
C TYR A 135 7.94 13.97 46.18
N PRO A 136 7.02 14.80 46.72
CA PRO A 136 5.91 15.31 45.94
C PRO A 136 6.47 16.23 44.86
N VAL A 137 6.80 15.67 43.70
CA VAL A 137 6.89 16.48 42.49
C VAL A 137 5.44 16.82 42.12
N ASN A 138 4.95 17.96 42.62
CA ASN A 138 3.64 18.56 42.31
C ASN A 138 2.37 17.81 42.77
N GLY A 139 2.34 17.26 43.99
CA GLY A 139 1.07 16.87 44.64
C GLY A 139 0.27 15.77 43.92
N THR A 140 0.91 14.99 43.05
CA THR A 140 0.31 13.79 42.48
C THR A 140 0.27 12.71 43.54
N ARG A 141 -0.93 12.21 43.84
CA ARG A 141 -1.12 11.10 44.79
C ARG A 141 -0.31 9.90 44.31
N PRO A 142 0.31 9.10 45.21
CA PRO A 142 0.96 7.86 44.82
C PRO A 142 -0.02 7.06 43.96
N ILE A 143 0.44 6.64 42.77
CA ILE A 143 -0.39 5.90 41.83
C ILE A 143 -0.86 4.63 42.55
N ASP A 144 -2.17 4.51 42.68
CA ASP A 144 -2.82 3.42 43.39
C ASP A 144 -2.49 2.08 42.71
N LYS A 145 -2.31 1.01 43.49
CA LYS A 145 -1.98 -0.33 42.96
C LYS A 145 -3.05 -0.80 41.97
N GLU A 146 -4.30 -0.45 42.26
CA GLU A 146 -5.45 -0.72 41.39
C GLU A 146 -5.35 -0.01 40.03
N ALA A 147 -4.70 1.16 39.98
CA ALA A 147 -4.42 1.83 38.72
C ALA A 147 -3.43 1.03 37.86
N TYR A 148 -2.38 0.45 38.44
CA TYR A 148 -1.48 -0.42 37.68
C TYR A 148 -2.16 -1.72 37.20
N ARG A 149 -3.01 -2.34 38.03
CA ARG A 149 -3.79 -3.53 37.62
C ARG A 149 -4.73 -3.22 36.45
N SER A 150 -5.44 -2.09 36.50
CA SER A 150 -6.36 -1.69 35.41
C SER A 150 -5.60 -1.37 34.11
N ILE A 151 -4.47 -0.67 34.17
CA ILE A 151 -3.62 -0.40 33.00
C ILE A 151 -3.03 -1.70 32.46
N LEU A 152 -2.51 -2.59 33.31
CA LEU A 152 -1.97 -3.88 32.90
C LEU A 152 -3.04 -4.76 32.24
N ARG A 153 -4.27 -4.78 32.78
CA ARG A 153 -5.40 -5.49 32.16
C ARG A 153 -5.73 -4.95 30.77
N LEU A 154 -5.76 -3.63 30.60
CA LEU A 154 -6.00 -2.99 29.30
C LEU A 154 -4.90 -3.37 28.28
N GLU A 155 -3.63 -3.26 28.68
CA GLU A 155 -2.48 -3.58 27.83
C GLU A 155 -2.42 -5.08 27.50
N LEU A 156 -2.80 -5.95 28.43
CA LEU A 156 -2.84 -7.39 28.24
C LEU A 156 -3.93 -7.80 27.24
N GLU A 157 -5.12 -7.22 27.33
CA GLU A 157 -6.19 -7.44 26.33
C GLU A 157 -5.79 -6.92 24.94
N ALA A 158 -5.14 -5.76 24.88
CA ALA A 158 -4.58 -5.25 23.62
C ALA A 158 -3.50 -6.19 23.06
N LEU A 159 -2.59 -6.70 23.91
CA LEU A 159 -1.56 -7.65 23.50
C LEU A 159 -2.16 -8.96 22.95
N LYS A 160 -3.17 -9.54 23.62
CA LYS A 160 -3.85 -10.74 23.13
C LYS A 160 -4.45 -10.54 21.74
N LYS A 161 -5.08 -9.38 21.54
CA LYS A 161 -5.71 -9.01 20.27
C LYS A 161 -4.66 -8.86 19.15
N GLU A 162 -3.62 -8.05 19.38
CA GLU A 162 -2.53 -7.85 18.43
C GLU A 162 -1.79 -9.17 18.14
N TYR A 163 -1.56 -10.00 19.16
CA TYR A 163 -0.91 -11.29 19.01
C TYR A 163 -1.74 -12.26 18.18
N SER A 164 -3.04 -12.32 18.41
CA SER A 164 -3.95 -13.13 17.60
C SER A 164 -4.06 -12.63 16.16
N ALA A 165 -4.07 -11.31 15.95
CA ALA A 165 -3.99 -10.70 14.63
C ALA A 165 -2.67 -11.03 13.93
N MET A 166 -1.56 -11.05 14.67
CA MET A 166 -0.26 -11.44 14.13
C MET A 166 -0.28 -12.90 13.66
N LEU A 167 -0.82 -13.82 14.46
CA LEU A 167 -0.84 -15.25 14.14
C LEU A 167 -1.74 -15.57 12.94
N TYR A 168 -2.96 -15.02 12.92
CA TYR A 168 -4.01 -15.43 11.97
C TYR A 168 -4.36 -14.36 10.93
N GLY A 169 -3.85 -13.14 11.05
CA GLY A 169 -4.22 -12.01 10.22
C GLY A 169 -5.64 -11.54 10.51
N ARG A 170 -6.31 -11.02 9.47
CA ARG A 170 -7.70 -10.55 9.51
C ARG A 170 -8.71 -11.62 9.91
N GLU A 171 -8.39 -12.90 9.69
CA GLU A 171 -9.27 -14.02 10.05
C GLU A 171 -9.18 -14.40 11.53
N SER A 172 -8.43 -13.63 12.34
CA SER A 172 -8.38 -13.79 13.79
C SER A 172 -9.78 -13.59 14.43
N PRO A 173 -10.23 -14.51 15.30
CA PRO A 173 -11.52 -14.37 15.97
C PRO A 173 -11.58 -13.17 16.93
N LEU A 174 -10.44 -12.71 17.46
CA LEU A 174 -10.38 -11.54 18.34
C LEU A 174 -10.45 -10.21 17.59
N VAL A 175 -10.28 -10.25 16.26
CA VAL A 175 -10.25 -9.08 15.39
C VAL A 175 -11.37 -9.11 14.36
N ALA A 176 -12.08 -10.23 14.22
CA ALA A 176 -13.25 -10.35 13.39
C ALA A 176 -14.29 -9.26 13.74
N GLY A 177 -14.47 -8.31 12.81
CA GLY A 177 -15.39 -7.17 12.97
C GLY A 177 -14.73 -5.85 13.38
N ASP A 178 -13.44 -5.83 13.70
CA ASP A 178 -12.71 -4.58 13.88
C ASP A 178 -12.31 -3.99 12.52
N ASN A 179 -12.78 -2.78 12.24
CA ASN A 179 -12.52 -2.06 10.99
C ASN A 179 -11.29 -1.15 11.06
N THR A 180 -10.47 -1.26 12.10
CA THR A 180 -9.22 -0.52 12.16
C THR A 180 -8.31 -0.90 10.98
N PRO A 181 -7.80 0.09 10.23
CA PRO A 181 -7.03 -0.17 9.01
C PRO A 181 -5.76 -0.98 9.27
N HIS A 182 -5.24 -0.91 10.50
CA HIS A 182 -4.12 -1.70 11.00
C HIS A 182 -4.32 -3.21 10.81
N PHE A 183 -5.49 -3.74 11.13
CA PHE A 183 -5.77 -5.18 11.00
C PHE A 183 -6.31 -5.58 9.62
N GLN A 184 -7.00 -4.67 8.93
CA GLN A 184 -7.61 -5.00 7.62
C GLN A 184 -6.56 -5.30 6.54
N LEU A 185 -5.38 -4.68 6.62
CA LEU A 185 -4.30 -4.86 5.64
C LEU A 185 -3.55 -6.19 5.82
N ALA A 186 -3.55 -6.76 7.03
CA ALA A 186 -2.90 -8.03 7.33
C ALA A 186 -3.80 -9.21 6.95
N THR A 187 -3.95 -9.44 5.64
CA THR A 187 -4.81 -10.51 5.12
C THR A 187 -4.35 -11.91 5.50
N GLN A 188 -3.06 -12.08 5.80
CA GLN A 188 -2.47 -13.37 6.15
C GLN A 188 -1.60 -13.24 7.40
N GLY A 189 -1.85 -14.11 8.37
CA GLY A 189 -1.06 -14.18 9.59
C GLY A 189 0.28 -14.90 9.42
N VAL A 190 1.10 -14.77 10.47
CA VAL A 190 2.44 -15.34 10.55
C VAL A 190 2.42 -16.87 10.48
N MET A 191 1.38 -17.50 11.01
CA MET A 191 1.23 -18.96 11.02
C MET A 191 1.16 -19.56 9.61
N PHE A 192 0.60 -18.83 8.64
CA PHE A 192 0.41 -19.31 7.27
C PHE A 192 1.53 -18.85 6.32
N SER A 193 2.51 -18.11 6.82
CA SER A 193 3.60 -17.53 6.03
C SER A 193 4.97 -17.93 6.60
N GLN A 194 6.04 -17.13 6.40
CA GLN A 194 7.43 -17.53 6.71
C GLN A 194 7.82 -17.45 8.20
N GLY A 195 6.88 -17.60 9.14
CA GLY A 195 7.17 -17.58 10.58
C GLY A 195 6.75 -18.83 11.35
N ALA A 196 6.11 -19.80 10.70
CA ALA A 196 5.66 -21.04 11.38
C ALA A 196 6.83 -21.85 11.96
N ASP A 197 8.00 -21.78 11.35
CA ASP A 197 9.24 -22.40 11.85
C ASP A 197 9.67 -21.79 13.18
N ILE A 198 9.65 -20.45 13.29
CA ILE A 198 10.01 -19.73 14.52
C ILE A 198 8.94 -19.93 15.60
N LEU A 199 7.67 -19.96 15.20
CA LEU A 199 6.55 -20.10 16.13
C LEU A 199 6.46 -21.48 16.79
N TYR A 200 6.75 -22.55 16.04
CA TYR A 200 6.48 -23.92 16.48
C TYR A 200 7.66 -24.88 16.41
N ASN A 201 8.62 -24.66 15.51
CA ASN A 201 9.71 -25.61 15.24
C ASN A 201 11.06 -25.16 15.78
N LEU A 202 11.14 -23.96 16.39
CA LEU A 202 12.38 -23.45 16.94
C LEU A 202 12.72 -24.26 18.20
N LYS A 203 13.83 -25.00 18.11
CA LYS A 203 14.35 -25.83 19.20
C LYS A 203 15.51 -25.11 19.87
N GLY A 204 15.54 -25.17 21.19
CA GLY A 204 16.57 -24.54 22.01
C GLY A 204 16.27 -23.09 22.36
N CYS A 205 17.26 -22.44 22.96
CA CYS A 205 17.15 -21.07 23.46
C CYS A 205 16.86 -20.06 22.34
N ILE A 206 15.93 -19.15 22.60
CA ILE A 206 15.44 -18.15 21.65
C ILE A 206 16.07 -16.77 21.92
N ALA A 207 16.80 -16.63 23.02
CA ALA A 207 17.48 -15.39 23.37
C ALA A 207 18.46 -14.92 22.28
N LEU A 208 18.51 -13.59 22.07
CA LEU A 208 19.42 -12.96 21.11
C LEU A 208 20.89 -13.19 21.44
N ASN A 209 21.23 -13.19 22.74
CA ASN A 209 22.56 -13.53 23.20
C ASN A 209 22.55 -14.97 23.75
N PRO A 210 23.44 -15.86 23.28
CA PRO A 210 23.55 -17.22 23.81
C PRO A 210 23.87 -17.30 25.32
N LYS A 211 24.33 -16.20 25.92
CA LYS A 211 24.63 -16.10 27.36
C LYS A 211 23.39 -15.84 28.21
N ASP A 212 22.34 -15.30 27.62
CA ASP A 212 21.07 -15.03 28.31
C ASP A 212 20.16 -16.27 28.30
N CYS A 213 20.63 -17.35 27.67
CA CYS A 213 19.96 -18.64 27.69
C CYS A 213 19.96 -19.22 29.10
N LEU A 214 18.79 -19.69 29.51
CA LEU A 214 18.63 -20.43 30.75
C LEU A 214 19.53 -21.67 30.75
N SER A 215 20.10 -21.96 31.91
CA SER A 215 20.97 -23.13 32.11
C SER A 215 20.14 -24.38 32.41
N ASP A 216 20.71 -25.57 32.18
CA ASP A 216 20.05 -26.85 32.49
C ASP A 216 19.56 -26.99 33.93
N SER A 217 20.13 -26.22 34.86
CA SER A 217 19.77 -26.18 36.27
C SER A 217 18.58 -25.27 36.61
N ASP A 218 18.16 -24.40 35.70
CA ASP A 218 17.05 -23.48 35.96
C ASP A 218 15.70 -24.22 35.89
N ALA A 219 14.81 -23.93 36.84
CA ALA A 219 13.47 -24.55 36.89
C ALA A 219 12.65 -24.33 35.61
N PHE A 220 12.98 -23.29 34.84
CA PHE A 220 12.35 -22.96 33.56
C PHE A 220 13.00 -23.64 32.35
N PHE A 221 14.17 -24.28 32.52
CA PHE A 221 14.88 -24.97 31.44
C PHE A 221 14.40 -26.40 31.24
N SER A 222 14.08 -27.12 32.33
CA SER A 222 14.16 -28.59 32.45
C SER A 222 13.11 -29.39 31.68
N VAL A 223 12.56 -28.81 30.62
CA VAL A 223 11.41 -29.34 29.94
C VAL A 223 11.50 -29.27 28.43
N GLY A 224 12.59 -28.69 27.93
CA GLY A 224 12.97 -28.98 26.57
C GLY A 224 13.33 -30.44 26.32
N ALA A 225 14.19 -31.00 27.16
CA ALA A 225 14.79 -32.30 26.89
C ALA A 225 13.82 -33.50 26.93
N SER A 226 12.67 -33.39 27.61
CA SER A 226 11.78 -34.53 27.87
C SER A 226 10.92 -35.00 26.69
N LEU A 227 10.78 -34.23 25.59
CA LEU A 227 10.02 -34.69 24.42
C LEU A 227 10.88 -35.35 23.33
N GLN A 228 12.20 -35.16 23.33
CA GLN A 228 13.10 -35.91 22.43
C GLN A 228 13.16 -37.41 22.78
N ALA A 229 12.90 -37.79 24.03
CA ALA A 229 12.84 -39.18 24.45
C ALA A 229 11.52 -39.89 24.08
N LEU A 230 10.46 -39.16 23.72
CA LEU A 230 9.15 -39.72 23.34
C LEU A 230 8.93 -39.76 21.82
N ASN A 231 9.71 -39.02 21.04
CA ASN A 231 9.62 -39.00 19.57
C ASN A 231 10.40 -40.13 18.86
N SER A 232 10.94 -41.11 19.62
CA SER A 232 11.49 -42.35 19.08
C SER A 232 10.46 -43.49 19.03
N ARG A 233 9.19 -43.24 19.39
CA ARG A 233 8.08 -44.18 19.13
C ARG A 233 7.43 -43.86 17.78
N PRO A 234 7.31 -44.85 16.86
CA PRO A 234 6.69 -44.62 15.56
C PRO A 234 5.21 -44.24 15.75
N MET A 235 4.84 -43.04 15.31
CA MET A 235 3.44 -42.64 15.17
C MET A 235 2.79 -43.52 14.10
N VAL A 236 1.84 -44.34 14.55
CA VAL A 236 0.87 -44.99 13.66
C VAL A 236 0.02 -43.89 13.05
N ALA A 237 0.04 -43.82 11.72
CA ALA A 237 -0.74 -42.89 10.92
C ALA A 237 -2.24 -43.01 11.23
N ALA A 238 -2.86 -41.92 11.66
CA ALA A 238 -4.30 -41.73 11.59
C ALA A 238 -4.57 -40.73 10.46
N ALA A 239 -4.88 -41.28 9.28
CA ALA A 239 -5.50 -40.56 8.18
C ALA A 239 -7.01 -40.41 8.46
N ASP A 240 -7.58 -39.37 7.85
CA ASP A 240 -9.01 -39.07 7.73
C ASP A 240 -9.79 -38.81 9.03
N LEU A 241 -10.12 -37.53 9.25
CA LEU A 241 -11.53 -37.18 9.46
C LEU A 241 -11.81 -35.70 9.20
N GLN A 242 -12.60 -35.54 8.15
CA GLN A 242 -13.35 -34.41 7.67
C GLN A 242 -14.28 -33.84 8.77
N GLN A 243 -14.26 -32.51 8.95
CA GLN A 243 -15.33 -31.75 9.62
C GLN A 243 -16.70 -32.06 8.94
N PRO A 244 -17.85 -32.05 9.66
CA PRO A 244 -18.36 -30.81 10.28
C PRO A 244 -19.21 -30.93 11.56
N SER A 245 -19.52 -29.75 12.12
CA SER A 245 -20.70 -29.38 12.95
C SER A 245 -20.83 -29.91 14.38
N TYR A 246 -20.97 -28.92 15.30
CA TYR A 246 -21.65 -28.93 16.60
C TYR A 246 -21.64 -30.24 17.42
N CYS A 247 -20.86 -30.26 18.51
CA CYS A 247 -21.29 -30.98 19.71
C CYS A 247 -20.71 -30.36 20.98
N ALA A 248 -21.58 -29.70 21.73
CA ALA A 248 -21.44 -29.57 23.17
C ALA A 248 -21.42 -30.98 23.78
N LEU A 249 -20.34 -31.36 24.45
CA LEU A 249 -20.32 -32.49 25.35
C LEU A 249 -19.14 -32.36 26.32
N ILE A 250 -19.46 -31.76 27.47
CA ILE A 250 -19.12 -32.19 28.83
C ILE A 250 -18.00 -33.25 28.87
N ILE A 251 -16.78 -32.83 29.19
CA ILE A 251 -15.79 -33.70 29.82
C ILE A 251 -15.81 -33.37 31.31
N PRO A 252 -16.20 -34.31 32.20
CA PRO A 252 -16.12 -34.08 33.63
C PRO A 252 -14.64 -34.12 34.05
N CYS A 253 -14.18 -33.02 34.62
CA CYS A 253 -12.96 -32.97 35.43
C CYS A 253 -13.07 -34.00 36.57
N TYR A 254 -12.49 -35.18 36.40
CA TYR A 254 -12.09 -36.01 37.53
C TYR A 254 -10.80 -35.45 38.11
N MET A 255 -10.90 -34.36 38.87
CA MET A 255 -9.93 -34.09 39.93
C MET A 255 -10.36 -34.92 41.14
N THR A 256 -9.77 -36.11 41.27
CA THR A 256 -9.83 -36.83 42.53
C THR A 256 -8.96 -36.10 43.55
N ARG A 257 -9.64 -35.64 44.60
CA ARG A 257 -9.12 -34.98 45.79
C ARG A 257 -8.08 -35.87 46.47
N ILE A 258 -6.79 -35.54 46.36
CA ILE A 258 -5.75 -36.05 47.26
C ILE A 258 -5.76 -35.14 48.50
N PRO A 259 -6.08 -35.66 49.70
CA PRO A 259 -6.01 -34.87 50.93
C PRO A 259 -4.56 -34.84 51.45
N ASN A 260 -4.10 -33.65 51.87
CA ASN A 260 -2.87 -33.39 52.65
C ASN A 260 -1.51 -33.36 51.92
N THR A 261 -1.42 -32.66 50.79
CA THR A 261 -0.12 -32.15 50.32
C THR A 261 -0.27 -30.69 49.92
N ASP A 262 0.60 -29.83 50.45
CA ASP A 262 0.59 -28.37 50.28
C ASP A 262 0.38 -27.95 48.82
N PRO A 263 -0.44 -26.93 48.51
CA PRO A 263 -0.80 -26.60 47.12
C PRO A 263 0.32 -25.95 46.28
N GLY A 264 1.52 -25.71 46.83
CA GLY A 264 2.58 -24.94 46.16
C GLY A 264 3.40 -25.68 45.09
N TRP A 265 3.45 -27.01 45.09
CA TRP A 265 4.38 -27.78 44.23
C TRP A 265 3.76 -28.29 42.93
N LEU A 266 2.42 -28.27 42.79
CA LEU A 266 1.75 -28.68 41.56
C LEU A 266 1.68 -27.56 40.51
N VAL A 267 1.80 -26.29 40.91
CA VAL A 267 1.93 -25.16 39.97
C VAL A 267 3.33 -25.16 39.35
N GLY A 268 4.38 -25.42 40.13
CA GLY A 268 5.76 -25.45 39.62
C GLY A 268 6.05 -26.56 38.60
N ILE A 269 5.34 -27.70 38.64
CA ILE A 269 5.50 -28.77 37.65
C ILE A 269 4.76 -28.44 36.34
N LEU A 270 3.73 -27.58 36.40
CA LEU A 270 2.96 -27.17 35.23
C LEU A 270 3.49 -25.91 34.55
N VAL A 271 4.50 -25.22 35.07
CA VAL A 271 5.13 -24.07 34.39
C VAL A 271 6.44 -24.47 33.70
N ALA A 272 6.99 -25.63 34.05
CA ALA A 272 8.24 -26.08 33.48
C ALA A 272 8.06 -26.50 32.00
N GLN A 273 6.93 -27.11 31.58
CA GLN A 273 6.42 -27.49 30.21
C GLN A 273 7.04 -26.97 28.87
N TYR A 274 7.66 -25.78 28.82
CA TYR A 274 7.20 -24.78 27.84
C TYR A 274 8.19 -24.24 26.77
N VAL A 275 9.51 -24.34 26.92
CA VAL A 275 10.43 -23.59 26.03
C VAL A 275 10.78 -24.32 24.72
N ASP A 276 10.54 -25.62 24.60
CA ASP A 276 10.89 -26.38 23.37
C ASP A 276 9.85 -26.39 22.25
N ASN A 277 8.75 -25.66 22.41
CA ASN A 277 7.64 -25.64 21.45
C ASN A 277 7.52 -24.32 20.68
N GLY A 278 8.64 -23.59 20.54
CA GLY A 278 8.74 -22.35 19.77
C GLY A 278 8.14 -21.10 20.44
N LEU A 279 8.20 -19.98 19.73
CA LEU A 279 7.80 -18.66 20.25
C LEU A 279 6.32 -18.58 20.67
N ASP A 280 5.42 -19.34 20.02
CA ASP A 280 3.99 -19.27 20.33
C ASP A 280 3.71 -19.73 21.75
N GLN A 281 4.41 -20.78 22.17
CA GLN A 281 4.27 -21.33 23.49
C GLN A 281 4.80 -20.38 24.57
N ALA A 282 5.96 -19.76 24.33
CA ALA A 282 6.52 -18.75 25.23
C ALA A 282 5.59 -17.53 25.37
N MET A 283 4.96 -17.10 24.27
CA MET A 283 4.01 -15.98 24.31
C MET A 283 2.74 -16.33 25.09
N LYS A 284 2.17 -17.51 24.88
CA LYS A 284 1.01 -17.98 25.67
C LYS A 284 1.32 -18.01 27.15
N GLN A 285 2.51 -18.48 27.53
CA GLN A 285 2.94 -18.46 28.94
C GLN A 285 3.12 -17.04 29.48
N LEU A 286 3.65 -16.11 28.69
CA LEU A 286 3.72 -14.70 29.08
C LEU A 286 2.32 -14.14 29.37
N LEU A 287 1.34 -14.46 28.52
CA LEU A 287 -0.05 -14.05 28.71
C LEU A 287 -0.64 -14.66 30.00
N TYR A 288 -0.48 -15.97 30.20
CA TYR A 288 -0.98 -16.65 31.41
C TYR A 288 -0.32 -16.13 32.69
N ALA A 289 0.99 -15.90 32.68
CA ALA A 289 1.71 -15.34 33.82
C ALA A 289 1.21 -13.92 34.14
N ALA A 290 1.02 -13.08 33.12
CA ALA A 290 0.49 -11.73 33.31
C ALA A 290 -0.95 -11.73 33.84
N GLU A 291 -1.80 -12.64 33.35
CA GLU A 291 -3.15 -12.85 33.91
C GLU A 291 -3.10 -13.32 35.37
N SER A 292 -2.19 -14.24 35.69
CA SER A 292 -2.02 -14.74 37.05
C SER A 292 -1.70 -13.61 38.03
N LEU A 293 -0.78 -12.70 37.67
CA LEU A 293 -0.47 -11.52 38.47
C LEU A 293 -1.66 -10.56 38.67
N LEU A 294 -2.62 -10.53 37.73
CA LEU A 294 -3.83 -9.71 37.85
C LEU A 294 -4.88 -10.33 38.79
N VAL A 295 -4.86 -11.66 38.96
CA VAL A 295 -5.85 -12.40 39.77
C VAL A 295 -5.34 -12.66 41.19
N GLN A 296 -4.02 -12.76 41.38
CA GLN A 296 -3.42 -13.03 42.68
C GLN A 296 -3.68 -11.90 43.70
N GLU A 297 -3.86 -12.33 44.94
CA GLU A 297 -3.99 -11.44 46.10
C GLU A 297 -2.69 -10.67 46.34
N ASP A 298 -2.85 -9.50 46.96
CA ASP A 298 -1.79 -8.54 47.25
C ASP A 298 -0.61 -9.14 48.01
N ASP A 299 -0.88 -10.08 48.93
CA ASP A 299 0.14 -10.72 49.77
C ASP A 299 0.95 -11.81 49.03
N ALA A 300 0.45 -12.28 47.88
CA ALA A 300 1.12 -13.29 47.06
C ALA A 300 2.03 -12.67 45.97
N LEU A 301 2.00 -11.35 45.80
CA LEU A 301 2.78 -10.61 44.81
C LEU A 301 4.18 -10.29 45.34
N ASP A 302 5.04 -11.32 45.41
CA ASP A 302 6.45 -11.20 45.79
C ASP A 302 7.40 -11.40 44.60
N LEU A 303 8.68 -11.06 44.78
CA LEU A 303 9.76 -11.32 43.82
C LEU A 303 9.97 -12.84 43.58
N ASP A 304 9.62 -13.66 44.57
CA ASP A 304 9.68 -15.12 44.48
C ASP A 304 8.47 -15.72 43.75
N ASN A 305 7.49 -14.90 43.37
CA ASN A 305 6.33 -15.36 42.61
C ASN A 305 6.76 -15.94 41.25
N GLU A 306 6.33 -17.16 40.98
CA GLU A 306 6.71 -17.89 39.77
C GLU A 306 6.29 -17.18 38.48
N ALA A 307 5.09 -16.58 38.46
CA ALA A 307 4.60 -15.83 37.30
C ALA A 307 5.48 -14.59 37.05
N PHE A 308 5.86 -13.88 38.11
CA PHE A 308 6.76 -12.74 38.00
C PHE A 308 8.16 -13.16 37.53
N ARG A 309 8.72 -14.23 38.11
CA ARG A 309 10.03 -14.77 37.70
C ARG A 309 10.05 -15.21 36.24
N PHE A 310 8.98 -15.82 35.75
CA PHE A 310 8.83 -16.17 34.34
C PHE A 310 8.82 -14.92 33.44
N ILE A 311 7.98 -13.92 33.76
CA ILE A 311 7.89 -12.66 33.01
C ILE A 311 9.24 -11.95 32.98
N PHE A 312 9.95 -11.90 34.11
CA PHE A 312 11.23 -11.21 34.21
C PHE A 312 12.34 -11.95 33.47
N THR A 313 12.44 -13.27 33.63
CA THR A 313 13.56 -14.06 33.12
C THR A 313 13.32 -14.45 31.66
N CYS A 314 12.24 -15.18 31.37
CA CYS A 314 11.91 -15.67 30.03
C CYS A 314 11.34 -14.57 29.12
N GLY A 315 10.60 -13.62 29.68
CA GLY A 315 10.03 -12.53 28.91
C GLY A 315 11.09 -11.61 28.29
N ASN A 316 12.09 -11.21 29.08
CA ASN A 316 13.15 -10.31 28.61
C ASN A 316 14.15 -10.98 27.66
N SER A 317 14.40 -12.28 27.82
CA SER A 317 15.35 -13.04 27.01
C SER A 317 14.66 -13.72 25.82
N ASP A 318 13.97 -14.83 26.05
CA ASP A 318 13.43 -15.72 25.01
C ASP A 318 12.26 -15.09 24.25
N VAL A 319 11.29 -14.49 24.93
CA VAL A 319 10.13 -13.88 24.25
C VAL A 319 10.56 -12.68 23.41
N THR A 320 11.39 -11.81 23.98
CA THR A 320 11.91 -10.64 23.26
C THR A 320 12.85 -11.07 22.12
N GLY A 321 13.67 -12.10 22.34
CA GLY A 321 14.55 -12.66 21.33
C GLY A 321 13.77 -13.26 20.18
N GLY A 322 12.73 -14.04 20.46
CA GLY A 322 11.92 -14.70 19.44
C GLY A 322 11.08 -13.73 18.64
N LEU A 323 10.48 -12.73 19.28
CA LEU A 323 9.80 -11.65 18.56
C LEU A 323 10.77 -10.83 17.70
N THR A 324 12.03 -10.67 18.13
CA THR A 324 13.06 -9.99 17.32
C THR A 324 13.46 -10.84 16.12
N LEU A 325 13.75 -12.13 16.33
CA LEU A 325 14.06 -13.08 15.27
C LEU A 325 12.92 -13.18 14.24
N LEU A 326 11.67 -13.21 14.72
CA LEU A 326 10.50 -13.21 13.87
C LEU A 326 10.43 -11.93 13.02
N ASN A 327 10.57 -10.76 13.64
CA ASN A 327 10.58 -9.49 12.94
C ASN A 327 11.74 -9.38 11.92
N ASP A 328 12.94 -9.86 12.26
CA ASP A 328 14.10 -9.85 11.37
C ASP A 328 13.91 -10.78 10.17
N ARG A 329 13.26 -11.94 10.36
CA ARG A 329 12.85 -12.85 9.29
C ARG A 329 11.88 -12.17 8.32
N TYR A 330 10.87 -11.47 8.83
CA TYR A 330 9.93 -10.72 7.98
C TYR A 330 10.59 -9.56 7.25
N ASN A 331 11.41 -8.77 7.95
CA ASN A 331 12.15 -7.67 7.34
C ASN A 331 13.05 -8.17 6.20
N SER A 332 13.76 -9.29 6.42
CA SER A 332 14.59 -9.91 5.38
C SER A 332 13.76 -10.40 4.18
N TYR A 333 12.60 -10.99 4.43
CA TYR A 333 11.67 -11.42 3.37
C TYR A 333 11.15 -10.22 2.56
N VAL A 334 10.66 -9.18 3.24
CA VAL A 334 10.14 -7.95 2.61
C VAL A 334 11.23 -7.27 1.80
N GLN A 335 12.44 -7.12 2.36
CA GLN A 335 13.60 -6.59 1.62
C GLN A 335 13.93 -7.43 0.40
N GLY A 336 13.89 -8.77 0.50
CA GLY A 336 14.11 -9.66 -0.64
C GLY A 336 13.12 -9.42 -1.79
N VAL A 337 11.84 -9.24 -1.47
CA VAL A 337 10.81 -8.94 -2.48
C VAL A 337 11.03 -7.57 -3.11
N TYR A 338 11.40 -6.55 -2.31
CA TYR A 338 11.77 -5.24 -2.85
C TYR A 338 12.99 -5.30 -3.78
N GLN A 339 14.03 -6.04 -3.41
CA GLN A 339 15.19 -6.24 -4.27
C GLN A 339 14.81 -6.90 -5.60
N GLN A 340 13.91 -7.88 -5.57
CA GLN A 340 13.40 -8.51 -6.79
C GLN A 340 12.64 -7.51 -7.69
N ALA A 341 11.80 -6.65 -7.11
CA ALA A 341 11.10 -5.60 -7.85
C ALA A 341 12.07 -4.59 -8.46
N VAL A 342 13.10 -4.17 -7.71
CA VAL A 342 14.16 -3.29 -8.21
C VAL A 342 14.88 -3.91 -9.41
N VAL A 343 15.25 -5.20 -9.33
CA VAL A 343 15.89 -5.92 -10.44
C VAL A 343 14.98 -5.95 -11.67
N LEU A 344 13.67 -6.21 -11.51
CA LEU A 344 12.70 -6.19 -12.62
C LEU A 344 12.64 -4.80 -13.29
N HIS A 345 12.65 -3.72 -12.50
CA HIS A 345 12.67 -2.36 -13.03
C HIS A 345 13.95 -2.05 -13.79
N ILE A 346 15.11 -2.48 -13.29
CA ILE A 346 16.40 -2.31 -13.99
C ILE A 346 16.38 -3.05 -15.33
N ILE A 347 15.92 -4.30 -15.37
CA ILE A 347 15.80 -5.08 -16.61
C ILE A 347 14.86 -4.38 -17.60
N THR A 348 13.70 -3.92 -17.12
CA THR A 348 12.72 -3.18 -17.94
C THR A 348 13.32 -1.92 -18.54
N PHE A 349 14.10 -1.18 -17.75
CA PHE A 349 14.79 0.01 -18.20
C PHE A 349 15.83 -0.29 -19.29
N VAL A 350 16.67 -1.32 -19.11
CA VAL A 350 17.66 -1.72 -20.11
C VAL A 350 16.98 -2.16 -21.41
N VAL A 351 15.91 -2.95 -21.34
CA VAL A 351 15.13 -3.37 -22.51
C VAL A 351 14.50 -2.15 -23.21
N CYS A 352 13.99 -1.18 -22.46
CA CYS A 352 13.49 0.09 -23.00
C CYS A 352 14.57 0.85 -23.78
N CYS A 353 15.77 0.98 -23.23
CA CYS A 353 16.89 1.60 -23.91
C CYS A 353 17.26 0.85 -25.20
N LEU A 354 17.35 -0.49 -25.15
CA LEU A 354 17.68 -1.30 -26.32
C LEU A 354 16.62 -1.20 -27.43
N VAL A 355 15.34 -1.24 -27.07
CA VAL A 355 14.24 -1.08 -28.04
C VAL A 355 14.23 0.33 -28.62
N CYS A 356 14.50 1.37 -27.81
CA CYS A 356 14.61 2.74 -28.30
C CYS A 356 15.76 2.90 -29.30
N VAL A 357 16.95 2.36 -28.99
CA VAL A 357 18.11 2.39 -29.90
C VAL A 357 17.81 1.60 -31.18
N ALA A 358 17.26 0.38 -31.06
CA ALA A 358 16.88 -0.42 -32.21
C ALA A 358 15.83 0.29 -33.08
N PHE A 359 14.85 0.96 -32.46
CA PHE A 359 13.86 1.76 -33.16
C PHE A 359 14.47 2.93 -33.93
N LEU A 360 15.38 3.69 -33.30
CA LEU A 360 16.08 4.78 -33.96
C LEU A 360 16.87 4.28 -35.15
N LEU A 361 17.59 3.16 -35.02
CA LEU A 361 18.35 2.57 -36.12
C LEU A 361 17.43 2.05 -37.23
N LEU A 362 16.38 1.30 -36.89
CA LEU A 362 15.50 0.65 -37.86
C LEU A 362 14.57 1.62 -38.60
N ILE A 363 14.24 2.78 -38.05
CA ILE A 363 13.38 3.77 -38.72
C ILE A 363 14.19 4.88 -39.37
N LEU A 364 15.23 5.38 -38.70
CA LEU A 364 16.03 6.47 -39.27
C LEU A 364 16.76 6.01 -40.53
N GLN A 365 17.21 4.74 -40.59
CA GLN A 365 17.93 4.21 -41.75
C GLN A 365 17.05 4.17 -43.02
N PRO A 366 15.88 3.50 -43.06
CA PRO A 366 15.05 3.50 -44.25
C PRO A 366 14.52 4.89 -44.59
N TYR A 367 14.19 5.70 -43.58
CA TYR A 367 13.68 7.06 -43.81
C TYR A 367 14.73 7.95 -44.47
N THR A 368 15.97 7.93 -43.98
CA THR A 368 17.06 8.69 -44.59
C THR A 368 17.39 8.18 -45.99
N THR A 369 17.43 6.85 -46.22
CA THR A 369 17.64 6.32 -47.57
C THR A 369 16.53 6.69 -48.54
N GLY A 370 15.27 6.69 -48.07
CA GLY A 370 14.11 7.07 -48.87
C GLY A 370 14.12 8.55 -49.22
N MET A 371 14.43 9.42 -48.26
CA MET A 371 14.56 10.87 -48.50
C MET A 371 15.68 11.19 -49.49
N VAL A 372 16.81 10.49 -49.44
CA VAL A 372 17.91 10.68 -50.39
C VAL A 372 17.50 10.24 -51.80
N ALA A 373 16.78 9.11 -51.93
CA ALA A 373 16.28 8.65 -53.22
C ALA A 373 15.22 9.60 -53.80
N GLU A 374 14.28 10.07 -52.99
CA GLU A 374 13.22 10.97 -53.42
C GLU A 374 13.78 12.36 -53.76
N SER A 375 14.72 12.89 -52.97
CA SER A 375 15.40 14.15 -53.26
C SER A 375 16.19 14.09 -54.56
N ARG A 376 16.86 12.97 -54.87
CA ARG A 376 17.52 12.74 -56.16
C ARG A 376 16.52 12.76 -57.32
N ARG A 377 15.35 12.12 -57.15
CA ARG A 377 14.28 12.10 -58.15
C ARG A 377 13.64 13.48 -58.36
N ILE A 378 13.46 14.23 -57.28
CA ILE A 378 12.97 15.62 -57.34
C ILE A 378 13.99 16.51 -58.03
N ALA A 379 15.28 16.35 -57.73
CA ALA A 379 16.35 17.08 -58.41
C ALA A 379 16.39 16.77 -59.91
N GLU A 380 16.23 15.50 -60.31
CA GLU A 380 16.06 15.12 -61.72
C GLU A 380 14.83 15.79 -62.35
N LEU A 381 13.67 15.77 -61.67
CA LEU A 381 12.46 16.45 -62.17
C LEU A 381 12.64 17.96 -62.32
N LEU A 382 13.32 18.60 -61.37
CA LEU A 382 13.62 20.03 -61.42
C LEU A 382 14.65 20.36 -62.52
N SER A 383 15.58 19.45 -62.83
CA SER A 383 16.54 19.64 -63.92
C SER A 383 15.92 19.62 -65.31
N HIS A 384 14.70 19.07 -65.45
CA HIS A 384 13.95 19.06 -66.71
C HIS A 384 13.06 20.30 -66.91
N LEU A 385 13.00 21.23 -65.95
CA LEU A 385 12.27 22.48 -66.17
C LEU A 385 13.07 23.42 -67.09
N PRO A 386 12.43 24.03 -68.11
CA PRO A 386 13.09 25.04 -68.92
C PRO A 386 13.60 26.19 -68.05
N PRO A 387 14.79 26.74 -68.34
CA PRO A 387 15.45 27.78 -67.51
C PRO A 387 14.65 29.09 -67.39
N GLU A 388 13.59 29.24 -68.18
CA GLU A 388 12.69 30.39 -68.21
C GLU A 388 11.63 30.37 -67.08
N MET A 389 11.41 29.23 -66.40
CA MET A 389 10.49 29.14 -65.26
C MET A 389 11.22 29.55 -63.98
N ASP A 390 10.95 30.75 -63.48
CA ASP A 390 11.46 31.26 -62.20
C ASP A 390 10.81 30.51 -61.02
N VAL A 391 11.33 29.32 -60.73
CA VAL A 391 10.83 28.41 -59.68
C VAL A 391 11.10 29.00 -58.29
N GLU A 392 12.12 29.84 -58.15
CA GLU A 392 12.42 30.53 -56.89
C GLU A 392 11.32 31.52 -56.54
N ALA A 393 10.84 32.34 -57.50
CA ALA A 393 9.72 33.25 -57.27
C ALA A 393 8.39 32.53 -56.96
N LEU A 394 8.16 31.34 -57.52
CA LEU A 394 6.93 30.56 -57.25
C LEU A 394 6.99 29.81 -55.90
N VAL A 395 8.14 29.27 -55.52
CA VAL A 395 8.36 28.57 -54.23
C VAL A 395 8.39 29.57 -53.08
N THR A 396 9.04 30.73 -53.25
CA THR A 396 9.02 31.81 -52.25
C THR A 396 7.68 32.56 -52.22
N GLY A 397 6.97 32.65 -53.35
CA GLY A 397 5.66 33.31 -53.45
C GLY A 397 4.47 32.49 -52.94
N LYS A 398 4.54 31.15 -52.97
CA LYS A 398 3.42 30.28 -52.56
C LYS A 398 3.71 29.29 -51.44
N SER A 399 4.97 28.96 -51.15
CA SER A 399 5.28 27.95 -50.15
C SER A 399 6.08 28.52 -48.99
N ILE A 400 5.69 28.10 -47.78
CA ILE A 400 6.49 28.11 -46.55
C ILE A 400 6.21 29.27 -45.57
N THR A 401 5.99 30.52 -45.97
CA THR A 401 5.92 31.62 -44.96
C THR A 401 4.64 31.68 -44.11
N SER A 402 3.47 31.22 -44.57
CA SER A 402 2.23 31.35 -43.78
C SER A 402 1.90 30.16 -42.88
N GLN A 403 2.31 28.94 -43.24
CA GLN A 403 1.91 27.72 -42.50
C GLN A 403 2.93 27.24 -41.46
N THR A 404 4.23 27.46 -41.66
CA THR A 404 5.25 27.11 -40.66
C THR A 404 5.31 28.12 -39.51
N SER A 405 5.02 29.40 -39.78
CA SER A 405 4.93 30.47 -38.77
C SER A 405 3.93 30.13 -37.66
N ALA A 406 2.72 29.67 -38.00
CA ALA A 406 1.70 29.33 -37.02
C ALA A 406 2.08 28.12 -36.14
N SER A 407 2.76 27.11 -36.71
CA SER A 407 3.20 25.92 -35.98
C SER A 407 4.39 26.21 -35.07
N ILE A 408 5.35 27.03 -35.53
CA ILE A 408 6.50 27.47 -34.73
C ILE A 408 6.04 28.37 -33.59
N HIS A 409 5.07 29.27 -33.81
CA HIS A 409 4.47 30.06 -32.73
C HIS A 409 3.76 29.18 -31.68
N HIS A 410 3.09 28.11 -32.10
CA HIS A 410 2.43 27.19 -31.16
C HIS A 410 3.44 26.37 -30.34
N MET A 411 4.55 25.93 -30.94
CA MET A 411 5.62 25.25 -30.19
C MET A 411 6.37 26.22 -29.27
N ALA A 412 6.64 27.45 -29.70
CA ALA A 412 7.27 28.47 -28.88
C ALA A 412 6.40 28.84 -27.66
N HIS A 413 5.07 28.95 -27.83
CA HIS A 413 4.14 29.18 -26.73
C HIS A 413 4.07 27.97 -25.76
N THR A 414 4.18 26.75 -26.28
CA THR A 414 4.20 25.54 -25.45
C THR A 414 5.50 25.43 -24.65
N LEU A 415 6.65 25.77 -25.26
CA LEU A 415 7.95 25.81 -24.59
C LEU A 415 8.04 26.95 -23.56
N ALA A 416 7.44 28.12 -23.83
CA ALA A 416 7.33 29.20 -22.84
C ALA A 416 6.50 28.76 -21.63
N CYS A 417 5.37 28.08 -21.86
CA CYS A 417 4.53 27.53 -20.79
C CYS A 417 5.27 26.48 -19.93
N MET A 418 6.14 25.65 -20.54
CA MET A 418 6.95 24.68 -19.80
C MET A 418 8.11 25.34 -19.01
N ARG A 419 8.65 26.45 -19.51
CA ARG A 419 9.71 27.20 -18.82
C ARG A 419 9.18 27.85 -17.53
N ASP A 420 7.96 28.37 -17.55
CA ASP A 420 7.32 28.95 -16.37
C ASP A 420 7.02 27.89 -15.30
N THR A 421 6.69 26.65 -15.70
CA THR A 421 6.56 25.54 -14.73
C THR A 421 7.88 25.15 -14.08
N SER A 422 9.01 25.25 -14.80
CA SER A 422 10.33 24.97 -14.21
C SER A 422 10.78 26.06 -13.21
N ALA A 423 10.41 27.32 -13.46
CA ALA A 423 10.68 28.42 -12.52
C ALA A 423 9.85 28.33 -11.24
N LEU A 424 8.61 27.81 -11.32
CA LEU A 424 7.77 27.52 -10.15
C LEU A 424 8.33 26.38 -9.30
N ILE A 425 8.92 25.34 -9.90
CA ILE A 425 9.58 24.24 -9.17
C ILE A 425 10.84 24.74 -8.45
N ALA A 426 11.64 25.60 -9.09
CA ALA A 426 12.84 26.18 -8.46
C ALA A 426 12.52 27.09 -7.26
N LYS A 427 11.32 27.70 -7.22
CA LYS A 427 10.88 28.57 -6.13
C LYS A 427 10.30 27.80 -4.93
N ALA A 428 10.02 26.51 -5.10
CA ALA A 428 9.41 25.68 -4.06
C ALA A 428 10.39 25.24 -2.95
N GLY A 429 11.70 25.48 -3.09
CA GLY A 429 12.69 25.41 -2.00
C GLY A 429 12.70 24.11 -1.19
N THR A 430 12.33 22.99 -1.81
CA THR A 430 12.26 21.68 -1.15
C THR A 430 13.31 20.76 -1.76
N ASP A 431 14.15 20.18 -0.91
CA ASP A 431 15.25 19.29 -1.33
C ASP A 431 14.76 17.91 -1.81
N ASP A 432 13.46 17.64 -1.71
CA ASP A 432 12.84 16.39 -2.14
C ASP A 432 11.98 16.59 -3.41
N PRO A 433 12.45 16.14 -4.59
CA PRO A 433 11.79 16.37 -5.86
C PRO A 433 10.41 15.70 -5.96
N GLN A 434 10.12 14.67 -5.15
CA GLN A 434 8.81 14.01 -5.20
C GLN A 434 7.72 14.80 -4.47
N ILE A 435 8.06 15.46 -3.37
CA ILE A 435 7.14 16.33 -2.63
C ILE A 435 6.79 17.57 -3.46
N ALA A 436 7.77 18.14 -4.18
CA ALA A 436 7.56 19.28 -5.07
C ALA A 436 6.62 18.93 -6.24
N ILE A 437 6.75 17.74 -6.82
CA ILE A 437 5.87 17.29 -7.92
C ILE A 437 4.45 17.05 -7.40
N ALA A 438 4.29 16.42 -6.24
CA ALA A 438 2.98 16.19 -5.63
C ALA A 438 2.25 17.52 -5.32
N ALA A 439 2.95 18.50 -4.75
CA ALA A 439 2.42 19.83 -4.44
C ALA A 439 2.06 20.65 -5.70
N ALA A 440 2.84 20.52 -6.78
CA ALA A 440 2.54 21.19 -8.05
C ALA A 440 1.32 20.58 -8.76
N VAL A 441 1.11 19.27 -8.63
CA VAL A 441 -0.07 18.59 -9.21
C VAL A 441 -1.34 18.98 -8.46
N THR A 442 -1.31 19.01 -7.12
CA THR A 442 -2.47 19.45 -6.31
C THR A 442 -2.82 20.92 -6.57
N ALA A 443 -1.83 21.82 -6.61
CA ALA A 443 -2.08 23.23 -6.94
C ALA A 443 -2.68 23.43 -8.35
N LYS A 444 -2.29 22.60 -9.32
CA LYS A 444 -2.84 22.63 -10.68
C LYS A 444 -4.29 22.10 -10.72
N GLU A 445 -4.61 21.07 -9.94
CA GLU A 445 -5.99 20.57 -9.82
C GLU A 445 -6.90 21.57 -9.11
N GLU A 446 -6.43 22.25 -8.06
CA GLU A 446 -7.17 23.31 -7.37
C GLU A 446 -7.43 24.52 -8.29
N ALA A 447 -6.42 24.95 -9.06
CA ALA A 447 -6.60 26.02 -10.05
C ALA A 447 -7.57 25.63 -11.17
N ALA A 448 -7.55 24.36 -11.61
CA ALA A 448 -8.49 23.86 -12.61
C ALA A 448 -9.93 23.74 -12.05
N ALA A 449 -10.08 23.40 -10.76
CA ALA A 449 -11.37 23.37 -10.07
C ALA A 449 -11.95 24.80 -9.92
N ALA A 450 -11.14 25.76 -9.47
CA ALA A 450 -11.54 27.17 -9.37
C ALA A 450 -11.94 27.76 -10.74
N ALA A 451 -11.22 27.41 -11.81
CA ALA A 451 -11.57 27.83 -13.17
C ALA A 451 -12.88 27.20 -13.69
N ARG A 452 -13.23 25.99 -13.25
CA ARG A 452 -14.53 25.36 -13.55
C ARG A 452 -15.65 26.06 -12.79
N GLU A 453 -15.47 26.36 -11.52
CA GLU A 453 -16.44 27.07 -10.69
C GLU A 453 -16.72 28.49 -11.23
N ALA A 454 -15.68 29.21 -11.64
CA ALA A 454 -15.83 30.52 -12.29
C ALA A 454 -16.59 30.44 -13.63
N ARG A 455 -16.42 29.36 -14.40
CA ARG A 455 -17.18 29.14 -15.65
C ARG A 455 -18.64 28.79 -15.39
N GLU A 456 -18.96 28.11 -14.30
CA GLU A 456 -20.33 27.79 -13.91
C GLU A 456 -21.05 29.02 -13.34
N ALA A 457 -20.37 29.83 -12.53
CA ALA A 457 -20.89 31.11 -12.04
C ALA A 457 -21.23 32.08 -13.19
N ASN A 458 -20.40 32.10 -14.25
CA ASN A 458 -20.67 32.96 -15.40
C ASN A 458 -21.81 32.43 -16.30
N LYS A 459 -22.13 31.13 -16.24
CA LYS A 459 -23.32 30.55 -16.89
C LYS A 459 -24.61 30.85 -16.13
N SER A 460 -24.57 30.94 -14.81
CA SER A 460 -25.76 31.22 -14.00
C SER A 460 -26.14 32.72 -13.97
N GLY A 461 -25.18 33.61 -14.21
CA GLY A 461 -25.39 35.07 -14.20
C GLY A 461 -26.15 35.66 -15.39
N LYS A 462 -26.41 34.91 -16.47
CA LYS A 462 -27.00 35.46 -17.71
C LYS A 462 -28.54 35.49 -17.73
N GLY A 463 -29.21 35.25 -16.61
CA GLY A 463 -30.66 34.99 -16.58
C GLY A 463 -31.54 35.80 -15.61
N ARG A 464 -31.02 36.75 -14.81
CA ARG A 464 -31.86 37.52 -13.87
C ARG A 464 -31.58 39.02 -13.90
N ARG A 465 -32.22 39.70 -14.85
CA ARG A 465 -32.68 41.09 -14.67
C ARG A 465 -34.18 41.02 -14.40
N ALA A 466 -34.59 41.15 -13.13
CA ALA A 466 -35.89 41.71 -12.74
C ALA A 466 -36.03 41.75 -11.21
N SER A 467 -36.62 42.86 -10.74
CA SER A 467 -37.23 43.11 -9.44
C SER A 467 -36.32 43.27 -8.22
N LEU A 468 -35.90 44.52 -7.98
CA LEU A 468 -35.81 45.06 -6.64
C LEU A 468 -37.24 45.32 -6.14
N ASP A 469 -37.63 44.67 -5.04
CA ASP A 469 -38.48 45.22 -3.97
C ASP A 469 -38.75 44.11 -2.93
N GLY A 470 -38.22 44.26 -1.72
CA GLY A 470 -38.46 43.33 -0.61
C GLY A 470 -37.59 43.60 0.63
N PRO A 471 -38.16 43.74 1.85
CA PRO A 471 -37.51 44.30 3.03
C PRO A 471 -36.64 43.31 3.83
N PRO A 472 -35.79 43.80 4.77
CA PRO A 472 -34.70 43.01 5.36
C PRO A 472 -35.07 42.38 6.71
N ALA A 473 -34.64 41.13 6.94
CA ALA A 473 -34.38 40.52 8.25
C ALA A 473 -33.80 39.09 8.09
N PRO A 474 -33.20 38.47 9.13
CA PRO A 474 -32.11 38.97 9.97
C PRO A 474 -30.91 37.99 10.01
N MET A 475 -29.81 38.49 10.56
CA MET A 475 -28.53 37.81 10.83
C MET A 475 -28.67 36.45 11.54
N ALA A 476 -27.96 35.44 11.01
CA ALA A 476 -27.60 34.24 11.75
C ALA A 476 -26.08 34.07 11.75
N LEU A 477 -25.48 34.23 12.93
CA LEU A 477 -24.08 33.93 13.23
C LEU A 477 -23.82 32.43 13.07
N THR A 478 -22.85 32.06 12.24
CA THR A 478 -22.16 30.77 12.33
C THR A 478 -20.83 30.95 13.08
N ARG A 479 -20.72 30.23 14.20
CA ARG A 479 -19.58 30.26 15.12
C ARG A 479 -18.52 29.27 14.66
N HIS A 480 -17.28 29.75 14.56
CA HIS A 480 -16.07 29.01 14.22
C HIS A 480 -15.79 27.83 15.18
N GLY A 481 -15.49 26.66 14.61
CA GLY A 481 -14.83 25.55 15.29
C GLY A 481 -13.31 25.73 15.24
N SER A 482 -12.65 25.70 16.40
CA SER A 482 -11.20 25.66 16.52
C SER A 482 -10.75 24.22 16.72
N VAL A 483 -9.86 23.73 15.85
CA VAL A 483 -9.19 22.44 15.97
C VAL A 483 -7.82 22.68 16.60
N LEU A 484 -7.61 22.14 17.80
CA LEU A 484 -6.32 22.14 18.50
C LEU A 484 -5.58 20.87 18.09
N ALA A 485 -4.45 21.02 17.38
CA ALA A 485 -3.55 19.93 17.05
C ALA A 485 -2.60 19.66 18.22
N VAL A 486 -2.61 18.42 18.72
CA VAL A 486 -1.62 17.89 19.68
C VAL A 486 -0.56 17.15 18.85
N ALA A 487 0.68 17.60 18.94
CA ALA A 487 1.85 16.92 18.37
C ALA A 487 2.37 15.84 19.36
N PRO A 488 2.81 14.66 18.90
CA PRO A 488 3.48 13.68 19.74
C PRO A 488 4.99 13.96 19.82
N ALA A 489 5.54 13.69 21.00
CA ALA A 489 6.97 13.62 21.30
C ALA A 489 7.51 12.21 21.09
#